data_AF-A0A2T2YWX3-F1
#
_entry.id   AF-A0A2T2YWX3-F1
#
_cell.length_a   1.000
_cell.length_b   1.000
_cell.length_c   1.000
_cell.angle_alpha   90.00
_cell.angle_beta   90.00
_cell.angle_gamma   90.00
#
_symmetry.space_group_name_H-M   'P 1'
#
loop_
_entity.id
_entity.type
_entity.pdbx_description
1 polymer ?
#
loop_
_entity_poly.entity_id
_entity_poly.type
_entity_poly.pdbx_seq_one_letter_code
_entity_poly.pdbx_strand_id
1 'polypeptide(L)'
;MDKKTSAILSYALGWLTGIIFLFLGKHDPDVKFHASQSIVFFGAVSVLNIVLSIVGSLLGALGILFSLTGLVVAVFTVVVWIMAMVQANNTGGVRAALPLVGKFTTPYADRLANSIN
;
A
#
# COMPACT_ATOMS: atom_id res chain seq x y z
N MET A 1 0.23 21.40 -4.44
CA MET A 1 -0.94 20.51 -4.48
C MET A 1 -1.64 20.57 -3.14
N ASP A 2 -2.96 20.43 -3.13
CA ASP A 2 -3.72 20.31 -1.88
C ASP A 2 -3.53 18.92 -1.24
N LYS A 3 -3.92 18.80 0.03
CA LYS A 3 -3.82 17.58 0.84
C LYS A 3 -4.52 16.39 0.18
N LYS A 4 -5.75 16.59 -0.29
CA LYS A 4 -6.58 15.53 -0.89
C LYS A 4 -5.89 14.93 -2.12
N THR A 5 -5.47 15.78 -3.05
CA THR A 5 -4.78 15.33 -4.26
C THR A 5 -3.49 14.59 -3.93
N SER A 6 -2.72 15.08 -2.95
CA SER A 6 -1.47 14.45 -2.51
C SER A 6 -1.69 13.08 -1.84
N ALA A 7 -2.73 12.96 -1.01
CA ALA A 7 -3.09 11.71 -0.35
C ALA A 7 -3.54 10.64 -1.36
N ILE A 8 -4.32 11.00 -2.38
CA ILE A 8 -4.71 10.08 -3.46
C ILE A 8 -3.48 9.65 -4.28
N LEU A 9 -2.66 10.61 -4.71
CA LEU A 9 -1.50 10.32 -5.55
C LEU A 9 -0.41 9.52 -4.84
N SER A 10 -0.38 9.53 -3.50
CA SER A 10 0.47 8.63 -2.70
C SER A 10 0.26 7.14 -3.04
N TYR A 11 -0.92 6.76 -3.54
CA TYR A 11 -1.24 5.39 -3.95
C TYR A 11 -1.12 5.14 -5.46
N ALA A 12 -0.86 6.15 -6.29
CA ALA A 12 -1.04 6.04 -7.75
C ALA A 12 -0.14 5.00 -8.44
N LEU A 13 1.10 4.81 -7.97
CA LEU A 13 2.05 3.78 -8.45
C LEU A 13 2.54 2.91 -7.29
N GLY A 14 1.64 2.61 -6.36
CA GLY A 14 1.92 1.84 -5.17
C GLY A 14 3.02 2.46 -4.30
N TRP A 15 3.98 1.65 -3.85
CA TRP A 15 5.04 2.11 -2.94
C TRP A 15 5.97 3.15 -3.59
N LEU A 16 6.09 3.22 -4.92
CA LEU A 16 6.93 4.22 -5.61
C LEU A 16 6.41 5.64 -5.38
N THR A 17 5.12 5.88 -5.64
CA THR A 17 4.51 7.17 -5.32
C THR A 17 4.41 7.39 -3.83
N GLY A 18 4.26 6.33 -3.04
CA GLY A 18 4.35 6.41 -1.58
C GLY A 18 5.67 7.04 -1.14
N ILE A 19 6.81 6.58 -1.65
CA ILE A 19 8.13 7.17 -1.35
C ILE A 19 8.19 8.64 -1.77
N ILE A 20 7.75 8.95 -3.00
CA ILE A 20 7.76 10.33 -3.52
C ILE A 20 6.95 11.27 -2.60
N PHE A 21 5.74 10.88 -2.23
CA PHE A 21 4.86 11.69 -1.37
C PHE A 21 5.24 11.69 0.10
N LEU A 22 6.04 10.72 0.57
CA LEU A 22 6.60 10.73 1.91
C LEU A 22 7.51 11.95 2.11
N PHE A 23 8.26 12.33 1.07
CA PHE A 23 9.16 13.48 1.11
C PHE A 23 8.50 14.78 0.61
N LEU A 24 7.68 14.72 -0.46
CA LEU A 24 6.96 15.91 -0.96
C LEU A 24 5.91 16.42 0.05
N GLY A 25 5.21 15.50 0.71
CA GLY A 25 4.18 15.79 1.69
C GLY A 25 4.67 15.85 3.14
N LYS A 26 5.99 15.91 3.39
CA LYS A 26 6.55 15.72 4.74
C LYS A 26 6.04 16.69 5.81
N HIS A 27 5.61 17.89 5.40
CA HIS A 27 5.04 18.92 6.28
C HIS A 27 3.53 18.78 6.52
N ASP A 28 2.87 17.84 5.84
CA ASP A 28 1.47 17.50 6.05
C ASP A 28 1.38 16.09 6.67
N PRO A 29 1.00 15.97 7.96
CA PRO A 29 0.99 14.68 8.64
C PRO A 29 0.02 13.68 8.02
N ASP A 30 -1.06 14.14 7.39
CA ASP A 30 -2.03 13.26 6.75
C ASP A 30 -1.48 12.71 5.43
N VAL A 31 -0.88 13.56 4.59
CA VAL A 31 -0.22 13.12 3.35
C VAL A 31 0.93 12.16 3.67
N LYS A 32 1.75 12.51 4.68
CA LYS A 32 2.86 11.66 5.14
C LYS A 32 2.37 10.29 5.62
N PHE A 33 1.21 10.23 6.28
CA PHE A 33 0.59 8.97 6.67
C PHE A 33 0.13 8.16 5.45
N HIS A 34 -0.59 8.76 4.49
CA HIS A 34 -1.06 8.04 3.30
C HIS A 34 0.11 7.53 2.44
N ALA A 35 1.17 8.33 2.30
CA ALA A 35 2.44 7.93 1.69
C ALA A 35 3.06 6.72 2.38
N SER A 36 3.20 6.78 3.72
CA SER A 36 3.75 5.68 4.52
C SER A 36 2.90 4.41 4.44
N GLN A 37 1.58 4.56 4.48
CA GLN A 37 0.62 3.46 4.37
C GLN A 37 0.68 2.79 2.99
N SER A 38 0.89 3.58 1.91
CA SER A 38 1.14 3.06 0.57
C SER A 38 2.43 2.24 0.52
N ILE A 39 3.53 2.77 1.06
CA ILE A 39 4.83 2.06 1.09
C ILE A 39 4.70 0.72 1.82
N VAL A 40 4.13 0.72 3.02
CA VAL A 40 3.97 -0.47 3.84
C VAL A 40 3.12 -1.52 3.14
N PHE A 41 1.94 -1.13 2.63
CA PHE A 41 1.01 -2.07 2.02
C PHE A 41 1.58 -2.67 0.73
N PHE A 42 2.01 -1.84 -0.22
CA PHE A 42 2.50 -2.33 -1.50
C PHE A 42 3.86 -3.00 -1.38
N GLY A 43 4.72 -2.55 -0.46
CA GLY A 43 5.98 -3.23 -0.15
C GLY A 43 5.74 -4.65 0.37
N ALA A 44 4.81 -4.82 1.31
CA ALA A 44 4.43 -6.14 1.81
C ALA A 44 3.85 -7.04 0.70
N VAL A 45 2.98 -6.49 -0.15
CA VAL A 45 2.43 -7.21 -1.31
C VAL A 45 3.54 -7.61 -2.30
N SER A 46 4.50 -6.73 -2.59
CA SER A 46 5.64 -7.06 -3.47
C SER A 46 6.48 -8.21 -2.90
N VAL A 47 6.80 -8.17 -1.60
CA VAL A 47 7.54 -9.25 -0.93
C VAL A 47 6.76 -10.57 -0.99
N LEU A 48 5.46 -10.54 -0.71
CA LEU A 48 4.60 -11.73 -0.80
C LEU A 48 4.60 -12.35 -2.20
N ASN A 49 4.48 -11.52 -3.25
CA ASN A 49 4.50 -12.00 -4.63
C ASN A 49 5.85 -12.61 -5.02
N ILE A 50 6.97 -12.04 -4.56
CA ILE A 50 8.30 -12.61 -4.79
C ILE A 50 8.41 -13.98 -4.13
N VAL A 51 7.97 -14.12 -2.87
CA VAL A 51 7.99 -15.40 -2.15
C VAL A 51 7.13 -16.45 -2.84
N LEU A 52 5.89 -16.10 -3.23
CA LEU A 52 5.00 -17.01 -3.96
C LEU A 52 5.59 -17.45 -5.30
N SER A 53 6.26 -16.55 -6.01
CA SER A 53 6.92 -16.84 -7.28
C SER A 53 8.08 -17.84 -7.10
N ILE A 54 8.97 -17.58 -6.13
CA ILE A 54 10.10 -18.47 -5.82
C ILE A 54 9.58 -19.86 -5.42
N VAL A 55 8.67 -19.94 -4.45
CA VAL A 55 8.13 -21.23 -3.99
C VAL A 55 7.40 -21.97 -5.12
N GLY A 56 6.58 -21.26 -5.90
CA GLY A 56 5.86 -21.85 -7.04
C GLY A 56 6.82 -22.45 -8.08
N SER A 57 7.93 -21.76 -8.38
CA SER A 57 8.93 -22.26 -9.34
C SER A 57 9.66 -23.53 -8.89
N LEU A 58 9.82 -23.73 -7.57
CA LEU A 58 10.49 -24.91 -7.01
C LEU A 58 9.61 -26.17 -7.03
N LEU A 59 8.29 -26.02 -7.18
CA LEU A 59 7.31 -27.11 -7.02
C LEU A 59 6.80 -27.72 -8.34
N GLY A 60 7.29 -27.25 -9.49
CA GLY A 60 6.94 -27.81 -10.81
C GLY A 60 5.43 -27.83 -11.07
N ALA A 61 4.86 -29.01 -11.37
CA ALA A 61 3.44 -29.17 -11.70
C ALA A 61 2.47 -28.77 -10.55
N LEU A 62 2.91 -28.77 -9.29
CA LEU A 62 2.11 -28.27 -8.16
C LEU A 62 2.03 -26.73 -8.12
N GLY A 63 2.78 -26.04 -8.98
CA GLY A 63 2.76 -24.58 -9.13
C GLY A 63 1.40 -24.01 -9.53
N ILE A 64 0.47 -24.82 -10.08
CA ILE A 64 -0.87 -24.35 -10.45
C ILE A 64 -1.72 -23.91 -9.24
N LEU A 65 -1.47 -24.46 -8.05
CA LEU A 65 -2.13 -24.00 -6.82
C LEU A 65 -1.59 -22.62 -6.38
N PHE A 66 -0.32 -22.35 -6.67
CA PHE A 66 0.31 -21.06 -6.40
C PHE A 66 -0.16 -19.98 -7.40
N SER A 67 -0.49 -20.35 -8.64
CA SER A 67 -1.07 -19.38 -9.58
C SER A 67 -2.47 -18.92 -9.15
N LEU A 68 -3.31 -19.83 -8.62
CA LEU A 68 -4.59 -19.47 -8.02
C LEU A 68 -4.43 -18.58 -6.78
N THR A 69 -3.47 -18.89 -5.92
CA THR A 69 -3.16 -18.06 -4.74
C THR A 69 -2.69 -16.66 -5.15
N GLY A 70 -1.84 -16.57 -6.18
CA GLY A 70 -1.40 -15.30 -6.75
C GLY A 70 -2.56 -14.46 -7.29
N LEU A 71 -3.53 -15.09 -7.96
CA LEU A 71 -4.73 -14.40 -8.44
C LEU A 71 -5.56 -13.85 -7.27
N VAL A 72 -5.74 -14.61 -6.20
CA VAL A 72 -6.46 -14.14 -5.00
C VAL A 72 -5.76 -12.94 -4.37
N VAL A 73 -4.44 -12.99 -4.23
CA VAL A 73 -3.63 -11.87 -3.71
C VAL A 73 -3.75 -10.64 -4.63
N ALA A 74 -3.72 -10.82 -5.95
CA ALA A 74 -3.85 -9.74 -6.91
C ALA A 74 -5.22 -9.05 -6.81
N VAL A 75 -6.31 -9.82 -6.80
CA VAL A 75 -7.67 -9.29 -6.65
C VAL A 75 -7.83 -8.56 -5.32
N PHE A 76 -7.40 -9.18 -4.22
CA PHE A 76 -7.43 -8.54 -2.90
C PHE A 76 -6.64 -7.22 -2.87
N THR A 77 -5.46 -7.20 -3.49
CA THR A 77 -4.61 -6.01 -3.57
C THR A 77 -5.32 -4.89 -4.32
N VAL A 78 -5.91 -5.18 -5.49
CA VAL A 78 -6.65 -4.19 -6.28
C VAL A 78 -7.85 -3.63 -5.50
N VAL A 79 -8.59 -4.49 -4.79
CA VAL A 79 -9.72 -4.08 -3.94
C VAL A 79 -9.25 -3.12 -2.85
N VAL A 80 -8.23 -3.48 -2.08
CA VAL A 80 -7.68 -2.61 -1.02
C VAL A 80 -7.08 -1.32 -1.58
N TRP A 81 -6.43 -1.38 -2.74
CA TRP A 81 -5.85 -0.22 -3.41
C TRP A 81 -6.92 0.80 -3.80
N ILE A 82 -7.98 0.36 -4.48
CA ILE A 82 -9.09 1.23 -4.86
C ILE A 82 -9.75 1.81 -3.60
N MET A 83 -9.99 0.98 -2.59
CA MET A 83 -10.54 1.46 -1.32
C MET A 83 -9.66 2.52 -0.65
N ALA A 84 -8.34 2.41 -0.73
CA ALA A 84 -7.41 3.42 -0.21
C ALA A 84 -7.61 4.79 -0.88
N MET A 85 -7.70 4.80 -2.21
CA MET A 85 -7.89 6.03 -3.00
C MET A 85 -9.28 6.63 -2.78
N VAL A 86 -10.33 5.78 -2.75
CA VAL A 86 -11.71 6.20 -2.46
C VAL A 86 -11.81 6.79 -1.06
N GLN A 87 -11.19 6.15 -0.07
CA GLN A 87 -11.20 6.65 1.30
C GLN A 87 -10.45 7.98 1.41
N ALA A 88 -9.26 8.10 0.85
CA ALA A 88 -8.51 9.36 0.80
C ALA A 88 -9.31 10.48 0.09
N ASN A 89 -10.04 10.16 -0.97
CA ASN A 89 -10.92 11.11 -1.64
C ASN A 89 -12.08 11.55 -0.74
N ASN A 90 -12.76 10.61 -0.09
CA ASN A 90 -13.96 10.85 0.72
C ASN A 90 -13.65 11.58 2.03
N THR A 91 -12.46 11.39 2.60
CA THR A 91 -12.01 12.11 3.80
C THR A 91 -11.37 13.46 3.49
N GLY A 92 -11.28 13.86 2.21
CA GLY A 92 -10.54 15.07 1.83
C GLY A 92 -9.03 14.98 2.09
N GLY A 93 -8.49 13.76 2.10
CA GLY A 93 -7.09 13.47 2.36
C GLY A 93 -6.72 13.43 3.83
N VAL A 94 -7.68 13.56 4.75
CA VAL A 94 -7.45 13.32 6.19
C VAL A 94 -7.07 11.86 6.38
N ARG A 95 -6.07 11.64 7.24
CA ARG A 95 -5.54 10.32 7.61
C ARG A 95 -6.67 9.30 7.79
N ALA A 96 -6.59 8.22 7.03
CA ALA A 96 -7.54 7.12 7.12
C ALA A 96 -6.83 5.77 6.94
N ALA A 97 -7.08 4.84 7.86
CA ALA A 97 -6.52 3.50 7.83
C ALA A 97 -7.14 2.67 6.70
N LEU A 98 -6.31 1.88 6.00
CA LEU A 98 -6.78 1.00 4.93
C LEU A 98 -7.94 0.10 5.40
N PRO A 99 -9.04 0.01 4.64
CA PRO A 99 -10.07 -0.98 4.92
C PRO A 99 -9.50 -2.40 4.85
N LEU A 100 -10.05 -3.31 5.65
CA LEU A 100 -9.67 -4.72 5.79
C LEU A 100 -8.29 -4.97 6.43
N VAL A 101 -7.28 -4.16 6.14
CA VAL A 101 -5.87 -4.41 6.55
C VAL A 101 -5.27 -3.35 7.47
N GLY A 102 -6.01 -2.29 7.80
CA GLY A 102 -5.52 -1.16 8.61
C GLY A 102 -4.88 -1.59 9.93
N LYS A 103 -5.46 -2.56 10.65
CA LYS A 103 -4.87 -3.08 11.90
C LYS A 103 -3.45 -3.65 11.74
N PHE A 104 -3.10 -4.11 10.55
CA PHE A 104 -1.79 -4.65 10.22
C PHE A 104 -0.86 -3.60 9.61
N THR A 105 -1.37 -2.64 8.84
CA THR A 105 -0.54 -1.65 8.13
C THR A 105 -0.31 -0.37 8.92
N THR A 106 -1.30 0.10 9.67
CA THR A 106 -1.28 1.40 10.37
C THR A 106 -0.12 1.54 11.36
N PRO A 107 0.21 0.54 12.22
CA PRO A 107 1.34 0.69 13.15
C PRO A 107 2.68 0.91 12.44
N TYR A 108 2.91 0.24 11.31
CA TYR A 108 4.15 0.42 10.53
C TYR A 108 4.12 1.71 9.71
N ALA A 109 2.94 2.10 9.20
CA ALA A 109 2.76 3.38 8.52
C ALA A 109 3.07 4.56 9.46
N ASP A 110 2.60 4.50 10.71
CA ASP A 110 2.91 5.50 11.73
C ASP A 110 4.40 5.58 12.04
N ARG A 111 5.05 4.42 12.25
CA ARG A 111 6.49 4.37 12.49
C ARG A 111 7.28 4.98 11.34
N LEU A 112 6.92 4.64 10.09
CA LEU A 112 7.58 5.16 8.91
C LEU A 112 7.34 6.68 8.76
N ALA A 113 6.11 7.15 8.94
CA ALA A 113 5.78 8.57 8.88
C ALA A 113 6.57 9.37 9.91
N ASN A 114 6.73 8.84 11.12
CA ASN A 114 7.46 9.50 12.22
C ASN A 114 8.99 9.41 12.07
N SER A 115 9.51 8.53 11.23
CA SER A 115 10.95 8.42 10.97
C SER A 115 11.49 9.54 10.08
N ILE A 116 10.61 10.24 9.35
CA ILE A 116 10.96 11.33 8.45
C ILE A 116 10.50 12.66 9.08
N ASN A 117 11.46 13.53 9.37
CA ASN A 117 11.28 14.87 9.94
C ASN A 117 11.09 15.95 8.86
#